data_AF-A0A3M2D4R2-F1
#
_entry.id   AF-A0A3M2D4R2-F1
#
_cell.length_a   1.000
_cell.length_b   1.000
_cell.length_c   1.000
_cell.angle_alpha   90.00
_cell.angle_beta   90.00
_cell.angle_gamma   90.00
#
_symmetry.space_group_name_H-M   'P 1'
#
loop_
_entity.id
_entity.type
_entity.pdbx_description
1 polymer ?
#
loop_
_entity_poly.entity_id
_entity_poly.type
_entity_poly.pdbx_seq_one_letter_code
_entity_poly.pdbx_strand_id
1 'polypeptide(L)'
;MEILILGIILVAIMAYLSTKIKAASQAAYEEEKIETEDFFLIKPKDFLHPYNENSKYAFEAYSREYGEGKASKINQAMIFVSVYENPRKELNLPSETEETENGVNFKILRKVLCKGNKVFELKVVVLKENYQDYEERIKQTLESFKIK
;
A
#
# COMPACT_ATOMS: atom_id res chain seq x y z
N MET A 1 -43.62 6.07 -13.64
CA MET A 1 -42.65 5.03 -13.18
C MET A 1 -41.39 5.01 -14.05
N GLU A 2 -41.35 5.75 -15.17
CA GLU A 2 -40.21 5.76 -16.09
C GLU A 2 -38.96 6.47 -15.55
N ILE A 3 -39.10 7.51 -14.72
CA ILE A 3 -37.96 8.30 -14.21
C ILE A 3 -37.09 7.47 -13.23
N LEU A 4 -37.71 6.59 -12.44
CA LEU A 4 -37.00 5.71 -11.49
C LEU A 4 -36.12 4.69 -12.25
N ILE A 5 -36.65 4.14 -13.35
CA ILE A 5 -35.96 3.15 -14.19
C ILE A 5 -34.76 3.80 -14.89
N LEU A 6 -34.93 5.02 -15.42
CA LEU A 6 -33.84 5.80 -16.02
C LEU A 6 -32.71 6.10 -15.02
N GLY A 7 -33.05 6.42 -13.76
CA GLY A 7 -32.06 6.64 -12.71
C GLY A 7 -31.22 5.40 -12.40
N ILE A 8 -31.85 4.22 -12.29
CA ILE A 8 -31.17 2.95 -11.99
C ILE A 8 -30.21 2.55 -13.11
N ILE A 9 -30.61 2.74 -14.37
CA ILE A 9 -29.77 2.44 -15.53
C ILE A 9 -28.50 3.31 -15.53
N LEU A 10 -28.64 4.59 -15.21
CA LEU A 10 -27.52 5.53 -15.17
C LEU A 10 -26.50 5.15 -14.07
N VAL A 11 -26.99 4.76 -12.89
CA VAL A 11 -26.14 4.26 -11.80
C VAL A 11 -25.42 2.97 -12.20
N ALA A 12 -26.10 2.04 -12.87
CA ALA A 12 -25.49 0.81 -13.35
C ALA A 12 -24.39 1.06 -14.39
N ILE A 13 -24.59 2.01 -15.31
CA ILE A 13 -23.59 2.42 -16.30
C ILE A 13 -22.37 3.04 -15.62
N MET A 14 -22.57 3.93 -14.64
CA MET A 14 -21.47 4.54 -13.87
C MET A 14 -20.66 3.48 -13.09
N ALA A 15 -21.33 2.51 -12.46
CA ALA A 15 -20.66 1.41 -11.75
C ALA A 15 -19.85 0.52 -12.71
N TYR A 16 -20.39 0.24 -13.89
CA TYR A 16 -19.70 -0.53 -14.93
C TYR A 16 -18.49 0.22 -15.50
N LEU A 17 -18.63 1.52 -15.78
CA LEU A 17 -17.52 2.36 -16.23
C LEU A 17 -16.42 2.48 -15.18
N SER A 18 -16.78 2.65 -13.90
CA SER A 18 -15.81 2.69 -12.79
C SER A 18 -14.98 1.40 -12.70
N THR A 19 -15.63 0.24 -12.81
CA THR A 19 -14.93 -1.06 -12.79
C THR A 19 -14.06 -1.28 -14.04
N LYS A 20 -14.52 -0.88 -15.23
CA LYS A 20 -13.73 -0.94 -16.48
C LYS A 20 -12.53 -0.01 -16.50
N ILE A 21 -12.68 1.23 -16.02
CA ILE A 21 -11.58 2.21 -15.97
C ILE A 21 -10.50 1.70 -15.02
N LYS A 22 -10.88 1.22 -13.83
CA LYS A 22 -9.95 0.61 -12.87
C LYS A 22 -9.17 -0.56 -13.50
N ALA A 23 -9.84 -1.45 -14.21
CA ALA A 23 -9.21 -2.58 -14.88
C ALA A 23 -8.28 -2.16 -16.03
N ALA A 24 -8.64 -1.16 -16.83
CA ALA A 24 -7.84 -0.67 -17.94
C ALA A 24 -6.57 0.08 -17.48
N SER A 25 -6.66 0.86 -16.39
CA SER A 25 -5.50 1.51 -15.79
C SER A 25 -4.50 0.53 -15.17
N GLN A 26 -4.96 -0.66 -14.76
CA GLN A 26 -4.10 -1.74 -14.25
C GLN A 26 -3.38 -2.49 -15.39
N ALA A 27 -4.02 -2.65 -16.55
CA ALA A 27 -3.49 -3.46 -17.65
C ALA A 27 -2.34 -2.79 -18.46
N ALA A 28 -2.16 -1.47 -18.34
CA ALA A 28 -1.13 -0.72 -19.06
C ALA A 28 0.11 -0.37 -18.18
N TYR A 29 0.21 -0.96 -17.00
CA TYR A 29 1.31 -0.73 -16.05
C TYR A 29 2.30 -1.89 -16.12
N GLU A 30 3.56 -1.60 -16.47
CA GLU A 30 4.66 -2.54 -16.24
C GLU A 30 4.97 -2.56 -14.75
N GLU A 31 4.39 -3.53 -14.06
CA GLU A 31 4.58 -3.75 -12.62
C GLU A 31 6.06 -3.95 -12.30
N GLU A 32 6.63 -3.05 -11.50
CA GLU A 32 7.97 -3.24 -10.96
C GLU A 32 7.93 -4.30 -9.86
N LYS A 33 8.41 -5.50 -10.20
CA LYS A 33 8.45 -6.66 -9.31
C LYS A 33 9.75 -6.66 -8.52
N ILE A 34 9.62 -6.64 -7.21
CA ILE A 34 10.72 -6.80 -6.27
C ILE A 34 10.76 -8.27 -5.87
N GLU A 35 11.77 -8.97 -6.40
CA GLU A 35 12.00 -10.37 -6.11
C GLU A 35 13.32 -10.52 -5.38
N THR A 36 13.25 -10.94 -4.12
CA THR A 36 14.43 -11.26 -3.30
C THR A 36 14.52 -12.76 -3.08
N GLU A 37 15.56 -13.21 -2.37
CA GLU A 37 15.70 -14.62 -1.98
C GLU A 37 14.57 -15.07 -1.04
N ASP A 38 14.11 -14.18 -0.15
CA ASP A 38 13.17 -14.52 0.91
C ASP A 38 11.70 -14.18 0.55
N PHE A 39 11.46 -13.12 -0.24
CA PHE A 39 10.10 -12.63 -0.50
C PHE A 39 9.90 -12.04 -1.90
N PHE A 40 8.63 -11.85 -2.24
CA PHE A 40 8.14 -11.21 -3.45
C PHE A 40 7.17 -10.07 -3.09
N LEU A 41 7.31 -8.93 -3.77
CA LEU A 41 6.45 -7.76 -3.61
C LEU A 41 6.30 -7.02 -4.95
N ILE A 42 5.10 -6.54 -5.29
CA ILE A 42 4.92 -5.61 -6.41
C ILE A 42 5.03 -4.18 -5.86
N LYS A 43 5.99 -3.41 -6.36
CA LYS A 43 6.13 -2.00 -5.96
C LYS A 43 5.05 -1.16 -6.66
N PRO A 44 4.27 -0.36 -5.92
CA PRO A 44 3.25 0.46 -6.51
C PRO A 44 3.82 1.58 -7.39
N LYS A 45 3.00 2.02 -8.34
CA LYS A 45 3.33 3.09 -9.29
C LYS A 45 3.66 4.39 -8.55
N ASP A 46 4.63 5.13 -9.08
CA ASP A 46 5.10 6.43 -8.58
C ASP A 46 5.84 6.37 -7.23
N PHE A 47 6.21 5.16 -6.79
CA PHE A 47 7.13 4.97 -5.67
C PHE A 47 8.57 4.85 -6.15
N LEU A 48 9.45 5.55 -5.47
CA LEU A 48 10.90 5.53 -5.65
C LEU A 48 11.52 4.60 -4.60
N HIS A 49 12.46 3.76 -5.03
CA HIS A 49 13.31 3.00 -4.13
C HIS A 49 14.57 3.84 -3.87
N PRO A 50 14.77 4.41 -2.67
CA PRO A 50 15.97 5.17 -2.38
C PRO A 50 17.16 4.22 -2.28
N TYR A 51 18.31 4.70 -2.75
CA TYR A 51 19.57 4.00 -2.54
C TYR A 51 20.07 4.30 -1.13
N ASN A 52 19.91 3.34 -0.21
CA ASN A 52 20.31 3.49 1.19
C ASN A 52 21.02 2.23 1.68
N GLU A 53 22.35 2.21 1.60
CA GLU A 53 23.19 1.07 2.01
C GLU A 53 23.08 0.74 3.51
N ASN A 54 22.61 1.68 4.33
CA ASN A 54 22.42 1.51 5.77
C ASN A 54 20.95 1.35 6.16
N SER A 55 20.05 1.02 5.22
CA SER A 55 18.66 0.78 5.59
C SER A 55 18.55 -0.43 6.52
N LYS A 56 17.80 -0.27 7.60
CA LYS A 56 17.43 -1.36 8.51
C LYS A 56 16.33 -2.27 7.93
N TYR A 57 15.73 -1.88 6.82
CA TYR A 57 14.65 -2.59 6.16
C TYR A 57 15.22 -3.48 5.05
N ALA A 58 14.63 -4.65 4.85
CA ALA A 58 14.95 -5.50 3.73
C ALA A 58 14.49 -4.90 2.38
N PHE A 59 13.53 -3.99 2.43
CA PHE A 59 13.12 -3.16 1.31
C PHE A 59 12.42 -1.89 1.82
N GLU A 60 12.63 -0.78 1.13
CA GLU A 60 11.92 0.48 1.38
C GLU A 60 11.58 1.22 0.09
N ALA A 61 10.42 1.87 0.04
CA ALA A 61 10.02 2.69 -1.10
C ALA A 61 9.12 3.85 -0.66
N TYR A 62 9.19 4.97 -1.38
CA TYR A 62 8.57 6.24 -0.99
C TYR A 62 7.83 6.84 -2.18
N SER A 63 6.65 7.41 -1.97
CA SER A 63 5.95 8.16 -3.02
C SER A 63 6.82 9.31 -3.51
N ARG A 64 6.75 9.62 -4.82
CA ARG A 64 7.46 10.78 -5.38
C ARG A 64 7.01 12.10 -4.76
N GLU A 65 5.74 12.18 -4.36
CA GLU A 65 5.13 13.39 -3.81
C GLU A 65 5.24 13.47 -2.29
N TYR A 66 5.40 14.69 -1.81
CA TYR A 66 5.40 15.06 -0.40
C TYR A 66 4.01 15.55 0.02
N GLY A 67 3.73 15.49 1.33
CA GLY A 67 2.51 16.05 1.90
C GLY A 67 2.48 17.58 1.80
N GLU A 68 1.38 18.17 2.24
CA GLU A 68 1.23 19.63 2.30
C GLU A 68 1.30 20.14 3.75
N GLY A 69 1.49 21.45 3.92
CA GLY A 69 1.50 22.11 5.23
C GLY A 69 2.51 21.49 6.21
N LYS A 70 2.01 20.94 7.33
CA LYS A 70 2.84 20.31 8.37
C LYS A 70 3.56 19.03 7.88
N ALA A 71 3.06 18.40 6.81
CA ALA A 71 3.63 17.20 6.21
C ALA A 71 4.56 17.48 5.02
N SER A 72 4.89 18.75 4.73
CA SER A 72 5.71 19.18 3.57
C SER A 72 7.09 18.53 3.43
N LYS A 73 7.60 17.91 4.49
CA LYS A 73 8.90 17.21 4.50
C LYS A 73 8.77 15.69 4.49
N ILE A 74 7.56 15.16 4.46
CA ILE A 74 7.26 13.72 4.57
C ILE A 74 6.58 13.28 3.28
N ASN A 75 7.01 12.15 2.73
CA ASN A 75 6.36 11.54 1.56
C ASN A 75 4.91 11.18 1.90
N GLN A 76 4.00 11.39 0.95
CA GLN A 76 2.58 11.08 1.14
C GLN A 76 2.33 9.62 1.48
N ALA A 77 3.13 8.70 0.91
CA ALA A 77 3.09 7.28 1.20
C ALA A 77 4.49 6.66 1.25
N MET A 78 4.67 5.66 2.10
CA MET A 78 5.93 4.95 2.33
C MET A 78 5.66 3.46 2.56
N ILE A 79 6.57 2.61 2.09
CA ILE A 79 6.49 1.16 2.18
C ILE A 79 7.79 0.66 2.77
N PHE A 80 7.68 -0.25 3.73
CA PHE A 80 8.81 -0.88 4.41
C PHE A 80 8.57 -2.38 4.53
N VAL A 81 9.61 -3.17 4.27
CA VAL A 81 9.64 -4.59 4.59
C VAL A 81 10.69 -4.81 5.65
N SER A 82 10.28 -5.29 6.82
CA SER A 82 11.17 -5.68 7.92
C SER A 82 11.24 -7.19 8.01
N VAL A 83 12.44 -7.73 8.22
CA VAL A 83 12.66 -9.16 8.48
C VAL A 83 13.34 -9.30 9.82
N TYR A 84 12.73 -10.03 10.75
CA TYR A 84 13.28 -10.24 12.08
C TYR A 84 12.90 -11.61 12.63
N GLU A 85 13.66 -12.08 13.62
CA GLU A 85 13.34 -13.33 14.31
C GLU A 85 12.30 -13.08 15.42
N ASN A 86 11.25 -13.90 15.46
CA ASN A 86 10.28 -13.85 16.55
C ASN A 86 10.04 -15.26 17.11
N PRO A 87 10.70 -15.62 18.23
CA PRO A 87 10.55 -16.93 18.84
C PRO A 87 9.18 -17.14 19.52
N ARG A 88 8.37 -16.08 19.70
CA ARG A 88 7.11 -16.13 20.47
C ARG A 88 5.86 -16.37 19.62
N LYS A 89 5.96 -16.33 18.27
CA LYS A 89 4.82 -16.52 17.35
C LYS A 89 3.57 -15.68 17.67
N GLU A 90 3.70 -14.54 18.35
CA GLU A 90 2.58 -13.62 18.51
C GLU A 90 2.28 -13.01 17.14
N LEU A 91 1.16 -13.46 16.55
CA LEU A 91 0.67 -13.00 15.28
C LEU A 91 0.06 -11.62 15.48
N ASN A 92 0.74 -10.58 15.04
CA ASN A 92 0.05 -9.35 14.70
C ASN A 92 -0.67 -9.63 13.37
N LEU A 93 -1.98 -9.89 13.45
CA LEU A 93 -2.85 -9.97 12.28
C LEU A 93 -2.66 -8.72 11.41
N PRO A 94 -3.01 -8.78 10.11
CA PRO A 94 -3.08 -7.57 9.31
C PRO A 94 -3.92 -6.53 10.07
N SER A 95 -3.27 -5.41 10.37
CA SER A 95 -3.83 -4.39 11.24
C SER A 95 -3.77 -3.05 10.53
N GLU A 96 -4.86 -2.33 10.61
CA GLU A 96 -4.95 -0.93 10.23
C GLU A 96 -4.97 -0.10 11.51
N THR A 97 -4.01 0.82 11.64
CA THR A 97 -3.93 1.76 12.76
C THR A 97 -3.82 3.18 12.24
N GLU A 98 -4.31 4.13 13.04
CA GLU A 98 -4.06 5.55 12.82
C GLU A 98 -3.09 6.05 13.87
N GLU A 99 -2.08 6.80 13.45
CA GLU A 99 -1.08 7.38 14.33
C GLU A 99 -0.95 8.88 14.01
N THR A 100 -0.89 9.71 15.04
CA THR A 100 -0.65 11.15 14.89
C THR A 100 0.75 11.47 15.38
N GLU A 101 1.59 11.98 14.49
CA GLU A 101 2.95 12.40 14.82
C GLU A 101 3.14 13.87 14.45
N ASN A 102 3.57 14.71 15.39
CA ASN A 102 3.79 16.15 15.17
C ASN A 102 2.58 16.90 14.56
N GLY A 103 1.37 16.43 14.85
CA GLY A 103 0.13 16.99 14.31
C GLY A 103 -0.16 16.61 12.85
N VAL A 104 0.55 15.61 12.31
CA VAL A 104 0.28 14.96 11.03
C VAL A 104 -0.35 13.60 11.30
N ASN A 105 -1.45 13.31 10.62
CA ASN A 105 -2.17 12.05 10.78
C ASN A 105 -1.74 11.05 9.72
N PHE A 106 -1.33 9.87 10.16
CA PHE A 106 -0.96 8.75 9.32
C PHE A 106 -1.96 7.62 9.49
N LYS A 107 -2.21 6.93 8.39
CA LYS A 107 -2.83 5.62 8.37
C LYS A 107 -1.73 4.59 8.09
N ILE A 108 -1.69 3.55 8.91
CA ILE A 108 -0.65 2.53 8.87
C ILE A 108 -1.33 1.20 8.64
N LEU A 109 -0.93 0.52 7.57
CA LEU A 109 -1.39 -0.82 7.24
C LEU A 109 -0.22 -1.78 7.37
N ARG A 110 -0.44 -2.89 8.06
CA ARG A 110 0.57 -3.93 8.25
C ARG A 110 0.07 -5.24 7.70
N LYS A 111 0.94 -5.98 7.02
CA LYS A 111 0.74 -7.39 6.68
C LYS A 111 1.93 -8.18 7.16
N VAL A 112 1.68 -9.15 8.02
CA VAL A 112 2.70 -10.00 8.63
C VAL A 112 2.59 -11.40 8.06
N LEU A 113 3.70 -11.95 7.59
CA LEU A 113 3.83 -13.33 7.14
C LEU A 113 4.98 -14.00 7.91
N CYS A 114 4.86 -15.30 8.18
CA CYS A 114 5.86 -16.04 8.96
C CYS A 114 6.37 -17.27 8.19
N LYS A 115 7.68 -17.52 8.25
CA LYS A 115 8.31 -18.75 7.74
C LYS A 115 9.38 -19.23 8.73
N GLY A 116 9.10 -20.35 9.40
CA GLY A 116 9.95 -20.85 10.49
C GLY A 116 9.97 -19.89 11.67
N ASN A 117 11.17 -19.42 12.04
CA ASN A 117 11.38 -18.42 13.11
C ASN A 117 11.49 -16.99 12.59
N LYS A 118 11.47 -16.79 11.26
CA LYS A 118 11.51 -15.47 10.63
C LYS A 118 10.10 -14.92 10.46
N VAL A 119 9.96 -13.63 10.75
CA VAL A 119 8.77 -12.82 10.52
C VAL A 119 9.08 -11.77 9.47
N PHE A 120 8.17 -11.65 8.51
CA PHE A 120 8.21 -10.71 7.41
C PHE A 120 7.05 -9.73 7.59
N GLU A 121 7.37 -8.49 7.94
CA GLU A 121 6.38 -7.43 8.13
C GLU A 121 6.46 -6.44 6.97
N LEU A 122 5.41 -6.39 6.15
CA LEU A 122 5.16 -5.32 5.22
C LEU A 122 4.37 -4.23 5.94
N LYS A 123 4.97 -3.04 6.09
CA LYS A 123 4.34 -1.85 6.66
C LYS A 123 4.17 -0.80 5.59
N VAL A 124 2.95 -0.34 5.39
CA VAL A 124 2.60 0.79 4.53
C VAL A 124 2.14 1.95 5.42
N VAL A 125 2.76 3.12 5.25
CA VAL A 125 2.43 4.34 5.98
C VAL A 125 1.96 5.36 4.96
N VAL A 126 0.81 5.99 5.19
CA VAL A 126 0.26 6.99 4.27
C VAL A 126 -0.36 8.13 5.06
N LEU A 127 -0.21 9.36 4.57
CA LEU A 127 -0.92 10.50 5.13
C LEU A 127 -2.42 10.24 5.03
N LYS A 128 -3.13 10.42 6.16
CA LYS A 128 -4.56 10.12 6.24
C LYS A 128 -5.37 10.89 5.21
N GLU A 129 -4.99 12.13 4.95
CA GLU A 129 -5.62 13.01 3.96
C GLU A 129 -5.43 12.52 2.51
N ASN A 130 -4.36 11.79 2.22
CA ASN A 130 -4.08 11.22 0.89
C ASN A 130 -4.46 9.75 0.78
N TYR A 131 -4.96 9.10 1.84
CA TYR A 131 -5.21 7.66 1.84
C TYR A 131 -6.07 7.20 0.66
N GLN A 132 -7.12 7.97 0.33
CA GLN A 132 -8.06 7.63 -0.73
C GLN A 132 -7.38 7.55 -2.11
N ASP A 133 -6.37 8.38 -2.37
CA ASP A 133 -5.64 8.40 -3.64
C ASP A 133 -4.72 7.18 -3.80
N TYR A 134 -4.25 6.65 -2.67
CA TYR A 134 -3.34 5.50 -2.63
C TYR A 134 -4.05 4.17 -2.32
N GLU A 135 -5.31 4.18 -1.91
CA GLU A 135 -6.02 3.01 -1.36
C GLU A 135 -5.89 1.76 -2.26
N GLU A 136 -6.20 1.89 -3.54
CA GLU A 136 -6.12 0.79 -4.51
C GLU A 136 -4.68 0.27 -4.67
N ARG A 137 -3.70 1.18 -4.76
CA ARG A 137 -2.27 0.83 -4.91
C ARG A 137 -1.75 0.12 -3.66
N ILE A 138 -2.17 0.58 -2.49
CA ILE A 138 -1.82 -0.01 -1.20
C ILE A 138 -2.41 -1.42 -1.09
N LYS A 139 -3.68 -1.61 -1.45
CA LYS A 139 -4.33 -2.93 -1.44
C LYS A 139 -3.59 -3.91 -2.34
N GLN A 140 -3.28 -3.52 -3.58
CA GLN A 140 -2.51 -4.35 -4.52
C GLN A 140 -1.13 -4.73 -3.96
N THR A 141 -0.44 -3.76 -3.35
CA THR A 141 0.87 -3.98 -2.73
C THR A 141 0.78 -5.00 -1.60
N LEU A 142 -0.18 -4.81 -0.69
CA LEU A 142 -0.43 -5.73 0.42
C LEU A 142 -0.79 -7.13 -0.08
N GLU A 143 -1.67 -7.25 -1.07
CA GLU A 143 -2.09 -8.54 -1.65
C GLU A 143 -0.94 -9.26 -2.36
N SER A 144 -0.08 -8.51 -3.07
CA SER A 144 1.07 -9.06 -3.81
C SER A 144 2.14 -9.67 -2.90
N PHE A 145 2.24 -9.21 -1.65
CA PHE A 145 3.30 -9.62 -0.73
C PHE A 145 3.20 -11.10 -0.37
N LYS A 146 4.25 -11.86 -0.69
CA LYS A 146 4.36 -13.31 -0.48
C LYS A 146 5.78 -13.67 -0.03
N ILE A 147 5.88 -14.67 0.84
CA ILE A 147 7.16 -15.32 1.17
C ILE A 147 7.38 -16.46 0.17
N LYS A 148 8.64 -16.67 -0.25
CA LYS A 148 9.05 -17.85 -1.01
C LYS A 148 9.21 -19.08 -0.11
#